data_AF-A0A0T1UKU7-F1
#
_entry.id   AF-A0A0T1UKU7-F1
#
_cell.length_a   1.000
_cell.length_b   1.000
_cell.length_c   1.000
_cell.angle_alpha   90.00
_cell.angle_beta   90.00
_cell.angle_gamma   90.00
#
_symmetry.space_group_name_H-M   'P 1'
#
loop_
_entity.id
_entity.type
_entity.pdbx_description
1 polymer ?
#
loop_
_entity_poly.entity_id
_entity_poly.type
_entity_poly.pdbx_seq_one_letter_code
_entity_poly.pdbx_strand_id
1 'polypeptide(L)'
;MTGNLGTWFVRRTPVFWLTLSILSCVGLFLTWFWGAWSGGLDVAETCALLKGQKYDDAYRTEHWREPSRIFPLHNKCNASYDLVPPWVNPMLVLLAFLAVAGLIAAVWATAVRLRRLWRRWRPTSAL
;
A
#
# COMPACT_ATOMS: atom_id res chain seq x y z
N MET A 1 -25.17 -19.19 -5.38
CA MET A 1 -25.13 -17.92 -4.62
C MET A 1 -24.07 -16.99 -5.23
N THR A 2 -24.31 -16.47 -6.44
CA THR A 2 -23.27 -15.76 -7.24
C THR A 2 -23.81 -14.48 -7.88
N GLY A 3 -24.77 -13.81 -7.23
CA GLY A 3 -25.57 -12.75 -7.85
C GLY A 3 -25.35 -11.30 -7.42
N ASN A 4 -24.58 -10.99 -6.37
CA ASN A 4 -24.67 -9.66 -5.73
C ASN A 4 -23.36 -8.88 -5.51
N LEU A 5 -22.19 -9.48 -5.74
CA LEU A 5 -20.92 -8.74 -5.58
C LEU A 5 -20.80 -7.65 -6.67
N GLY A 6 -20.97 -8.01 -7.94
CA GLY A 6 -20.79 -7.08 -9.06
C GLY A 6 -21.75 -5.87 -9.04
N THR A 7 -22.99 -6.06 -8.60
CA THR A 7 -23.99 -4.97 -8.53
C THR A 7 -23.69 -3.98 -7.42
N TRP A 8 -23.12 -4.42 -6.30
CA TRP A 8 -22.71 -3.54 -5.19
C TRP A 8 -21.51 -2.66 -5.58
N PHE A 9 -20.51 -3.23 -6.26
CA PHE A 9 -19.37 -2.47 -6.79
C PHE A 9 -19.79 -1.40 -7.81
N VAL A 10 -20.74 -1.74 -8.70
CA VAL A 10 -21.26 -0.84 -9.75
C VAL A 10 -22.18 0.25 -9.20
N ARG A 11 -22.83 0.03 -8.04
CA ARG A 11 -23.73 1.02 -7.43
C ARG A 11 -22.99 2.16 -6.75
N ARG A 12 -21.75 1.94 -6.27
CA ARG A 12 -20.89 3.02 -5.78
C ARG A 12 -20.35 3.87 -6.94
N THR A 13 -20.21 5.18 -6.73
CA THR A 13 -19.73 6.09 -7.77
C THR A 13 -18.26 5.80 -8.11
N PRO A 14 -17.81 6.01 -9.36
CA PRO A 14 -16.40 5.88 -9.73
C PRO A 14 -15.52 6.79 -8.87
N VAL A 15 -16.06 7.93 -8.42
CA VAL A 15 -15.44 8.84 -7.46
C VAL A 15 -15.12 8.12 -6.14
N PHE A 16 -16.05 7.33 -5.59
CA PHE A 16 -15.81 6.58 -4.35
C PHE A 16 -14.60 5.63 -4.48
N TRP A 17 -14.54 4.85 -5.56
CA TRP A 17 -13.44 3.90 -5.80
C TRP A 17 -12.11 4.62 -6.01
N LEU A 18 -12.12 5.76 -6.71
CA LEU A 18 -10.94 6.59 -6.90
C LEU A 18 -10.48 7.20 -5.58
N THR A 19 -11.39 7.73 -4.75
CA THR A 19 -11.07 8.25 -3.42
C THR A 19 -10.45 7.18 -2.52
N LEU A 20 -11.02 5.97 -2.51
CA LEU A 20 -10.46 4.85 -1.75
C LEU A 20 -9.03 4.51 -2.22
N SER A 21 -8.82 4.47 -3.54
CA SER A 21 -7.50 4.22 -4.12
C SER A 21 -6.49 5.29 -3.71
N ILE A 22 -6.84 6.56 -3.82
CA ILE A 22 -5.99 7.70 -3.43
C ILE A 22 -5.66 7.65 -1.94
N LEU A 23 -6.67 7.49 -1.07
CA LEU A 23 -6.45 7.40 0.37
C LEU A 23 -5.56 6.22 0.75
N SER A 24 -5.71 5.09 0.05
CA SER A 24 -4.86 3.91 0.24
C SER A 24 -3.42 4.19 -0.18
N CYS A 25 -3.19 4.89 -1.30
CA CYS A 25 -1.86 5.32 -1.73
C CYS A 25 -1.20 6.28 -0.73
N VAL A 26 -1.96 7.24 -0.18
CA VAL A 26 -1.46 8.16 0.85
C VAL A 26 -1.09 7.38 2.11
N GLY A 27 -1.96 6.48 2.57
CA GLY A 27 -1.67 5.60 3.70
C GLY A 27 -0.44 4.71 3.45
N LEU A 28 -0.31 4.17 2.24
CA LEU A 28 0.82 3.34 1.83
C LEU A 28 2.13 4.12 1.93
N PHE A 29 2.15 5.34 1.38
CA PHE A 29 3.30 6.23 1.45
C PHE A 29 3.68 6.57 2.89
N LEU A 30 2.71 6.96 3.72
CA LEU A 30 2.97 7.31 5.13
C LEU A 30 3.46 6.10 5.94
N THR A 31 2.88 4.93 5.72
CA THR A 31 3.29 3.67 6.39
C THR A 31 4.70 3.26 5.97
N TRP A 32 5.00 3.39 4.67
CA TRP A 32 6.32 3.10 4.13
C TRP A 32 7.37 4.07 4.68
N PHE A 33 7.05 5.36 4.70
CA PHE A 33 7.91 6.40 5.24
C PHE A 33 8.20 6.17 6.73
N TRP A 34 7.16 5.85 7.52
CA TRP A 34 7.31 5.50 8.94
C TRP A 34 8.22 4.29 9.15
N GLY A 35 8.04 3.23 8.36
CA GLY A 35 8.90 2.05 8.43
C GLY A 35 10.34 2.35 8.04
N ALA A 36 10.56 3.13 6.97
CA ALA A 36 11.90 3.46 6.47
C ALA A 36 12.67 4.32 7.48
N TRP A 37 11.98 5.17 8.24
CA TRP A 37 12.56 6.01 9.30
C TRP A 37 12.49 5.42 10.71
N SER A 38 12.14 4.14 10.87
CA SER A 38 11.97 3.53 12.20
C SER A 38 13.26 3.49 13.04
N GLY A 39 14.43 3.61 12.41
CA GLY A 39 15.72 3.68 13.09
C GLY A 39 16.29 5.08 13.29
N GLY A 40 15.51 6.13 13.03
CA GLY A 40 15.93 7.51 13.26
C GLY A 40 17.07 7.99 12.36
N LEU A 41 17.73 9.08 12.77
CA LEU A 41 18.93 9.60 12.09
C LEU A 41 20.17 8.74 12.37
N ASP A 42 20.26 8.18 13.57
CA ASP A 42 21.31 7.25 13.97
C ASP A 42 20.70 5.96 14.50
N VAL A 43 20.85 4.90 13.70
CA VAL A 43 20.35 3.56 14.03
C VAL A 43 21.12 3.00 15.22
N ALA A 44 22.42 3.26 15.34
CA ALA A 44 23.22 2.76 16.45
C ALA A 44 22.78 3.39 17.78
N GLU A 45 22.52 4.71 17.78
CA GLU A 45 21.97 5.40 18.95
C GLU A 45 20.58 4.85 19.31
N THR A 46 19.69 4.73 18.32
CA THR A 46 18.33 4.23 18.53
C THR A 46 18.34 2.81 19.12
N CYS A 47 19.19 1.94 18.60
CA CYS A 47 19.39 0.58 19.12
C CYS A 47 19.95 0.58 20.55
N ALA A 48 20.87 1.48 20.88
CA ALA A 48 21.46 1.59 22.22
C ALA A 48 20.46 2.12 23.27
N LEU A 49 19.52 2.97 22.86
CA LEU A 49 18.45 3.50 23.71
C LEU A 49 17.36 2.46 24.03
N LEU A 50 17.21 1.43 23.20
CA LEU A 50 16.31 0.30 23.44
C LEU A 50 16.86 -0.60 24.55
N LYS A 51 16.17 -0.63 25.69
CA LYS A 51 16.56 -1.46 26.85
C LYS A 51 16.81 -2.92 26.43
N GLY A 52 18.06 -3.36 26.53
CA GLY A 52 18.47 -4.74 26.29
C GLY A 52 18.80 -5.08 24.84
N GLN A 53 18.71 -4.13 23.90
CA GLN A 53 19.18 -4.32 22.54
C GLN A 53 20.59 -3.74 22.39
N LYS A 54 21.48 -4.51 21.76
CA LYS A 54 22.79 -4.01 21.33
C LYS A 54 22.81 -3.88 19.83
N TYR A 55 23.38 -2.79 19.36
CA TYR A 55 23.75 -2.61 17.97
C TYR A 55 24.89 -3.57 17.64
N ASP A 56 24.69 -4.43 16.65
CA ASP A 56 25.66 -5.40 16.16
C ASP A 56 26.26 -4.93 14.83
N ASP A 57 27.45 -4.33 14.90
CA ASP A 57 28.14 -3.78 13.74
C ASP A 57 28.64 -4.87 12.79
N ALA A 58 29.01 -6.05 13.32
CA ALA A 58 29.42 -7.18 12.49
C ALA A 58 28.24 -7.71 11.67
N TYR A 59 27.06 -7.85 12.30
CA TYR A 59 25.84 -8.22 11.58
C TYR A 59 25.50 -7.19 10.48
N ARG A 60 25.58 -5.90 10.80
CA ARG A 60 25.17 -4.84 9.89
C ARG A 60 26.14 -4.61 8.73
N THR A 61 27.43 -4.85 8.93
CA THR A 61 28.43 -4.84 7.84
C THR A 61 28.23 -6.02 6.89
N GLU A 62 27.89 -7.20 7.40
CA GLU A 62 27.55 -8.37 6.57
C GLU A 62 26.21 -8.17 5.83
N HIS A 63 25.22 -7.56 6.48
CA HIS A 63 23.86 -7.37 5.97
C HIS A 63 23.57 -5.93 5.53
N TRP A 64 24.57 -5.20 5.03
CA TRP A 64 24.44 -3.77 4.68
C TRP A 64 23.36 -3.46 3.64
N ARG A 65 22.95 -4.46 2.85
CA ARG A 65 21.86 -4.34 1.85
C ARG A 65 20.46 -4.57 2.43
N GLU A 66 20.31 -5.08 3.65
CA GLU A 66 18.98 -5.30 4.24
C GLU A 66 18.19 -3.98 4.39
N PRO A 67 18.77 -2.88 4.93
CA PRO A 67 18.04 -1.62 5.11
C PRO A 67 17.70 -0.89 3.81
N SER A 68 18.39 -1.18 2.70
CA SER A 68 18.13 -0.55 1.40
C SER A 68 17.03 -1.23 0.60
N ARG A 69 16.45 -2.33 1.11
CA ARG A 69 15.32 -2.98 0.46
C ARG A 69 14.05 -2.15 0.60
N ILE A 70 13.37 -1.95 -0.54
CA ILE A 70 12.11 -1.22 -0.59
C ILE A 70 10.92 -2.00 -0.02
N PHE A 71 11.01 -3.34 0.05
CA PHE A 71 10.07 -4.26 0.71
C PHE A 71 10.67 -5.69 0.75
N PRO A 72 10.44 -6.49 1.81
CA PRO A 72 9.92 -6.07 3.12
C PRO A 72 10.87 -5.08 3.79
N LEU A 73 10.31 -4.13 4.53
CA LEU A 73 11.12 -3.18 5.29
C LEU A 73 11.71 -3.89 6.50
N HIS A 74 13.01 -3.74 6.65
CA HIS A 74 13.79 -4.23 7.78
C HIS A 74 14.82 -3.17 8.17
N ASN A 75 14.95 -2.92 9.46
CA ASN A 75 16.00 -2.08 10.01
C ASN A 75 16.46 -2.69 11.34
N LYS A 76 17.29 -3.72 11.23
CA LYS A 76 17.67 -4.55 12.37
C LYS A 76 18.80 -3.92 13.19
N CYS A 77 18.68 -4.05 14.51
CA CYS A 77 19.77 -3.76 15.44
C CYS A 77 20.76 -4.93 15.54
N ASN A 78 20.24 -6.15 15.47
CA ASN A 78 20.97 -7.42 15.52
C ASN A 78 20.09 -8.49 14.86
N ALA A 79 20.60 -9.72 14.76
CA ALA A 79 19.87 -10.83 14.12
C ALA A 79 18.47 -11.11 14.72
N SER A 80 18.23 -10.72 15.98
CA SER A 80 17.01 -11.03 16.72
C SER A 80 16.01 -9.87 16.83
N TYR A 81 16.42 -8.64 16.55
CA TYR A 81 15.58 -7.45 16.79
C TYR A 81 15.53 -6.50 15.60
N ASP A 82 14.32 -6.21 15.15
CA ASP A 82 14.01 -5.28 14.07
C ASP A 82 13.33 -4.03 14.62
N LEU A 83 13.81 -2.85 14.23
CA LEU A 83 13.21 -1.57 14.58
C LEU A 83 11.91 -1.34 13.81
N VAL A 84 11.74 -1.96 12.65
CA VAL A 84 10.49 -1.89 11.89
C VAL A 84 9.41 -2.67 12.63
N PRO A 85 8.31 -2.01 13.05
CA PRO A 85 7.23 -2.70 13.74
C PRO A 85 6.64 -3.83 12.89
N PRO A 86 6.25 -4.97 13.50
CA PRO A 86 5.82 -6.15 12.76
C PRO A 86 4.53 -5.94 11.95
N TRP A 87 3.75 -4.90 12.25
CA TRP A 87 2.52 -4.55 11.54
C TRP A 87 2.76 -3.76 10.25
N VAL A 88 3.93 -3.12 10.08
CA VAL A 88 4.21 -2.25 8.92
C VAL A 88 4.14 -3.04 7.62
N ASN A 89 4.86 -4.16 7.52
CA ASN A 89 4.90 -4.95 6.29
C ASN A 89 3.52 -5.51 5.88
N PRO A 90 2.73 -6.13 6.77
CA PRO A 90 1.35 -6.52 6.46
C PRO A 90 0.46 -5.35 6.04
N MET A 91 0.62 -4.18 6.68
CA MET A 91 -0.17 -3.00 6.35
C MET A 91 0.18 -2.45 4.97
N LEU A 92 1.46 -2.46 4.56
CA LEU A 92 1.87 -2.09 3.21
C LEU A 92 1.20 -2.99 2.16
N VAL A 93 1.17 -4.30 2.39
CA VAL A 93 0.50 -5.25 1.47
C VAL A 93 -0.99 -4.95 1.36
N LEU A 94 -1.66 -4.73 2.50
CA LEU A 94 -3.08 -4.42 2.53
C LEU A 94 -3.41 -3.12 1.79
N LEU A 95 -2.65 -2.05 2.05
CA LEU A 95 -2.85 -0.74 1.44
C LEU A 95 -2.57 -0.77 -0.06
N ALA A 96 -1.50 -1.45 -0.50
CA ALA A 96 -1.20 -1.65 -1.91
C ALA A 96 -2.33 -2.42 -2.62
N PHE A 97 -2.85 -3.47 -1.99
CA PHE A 97 -3.99 -4.22 -2.51
C PHE A 97 -5.24 -3.35 -2.65
N LEU A 98 -5.59 -2.57 -1.63
CA LEU A 98 -6.73 -1.65 -1.68
C LEU A 98 -6.56 -0.55 -2.73
N ALA A 99 -5.34 -0.02 -2.88
CA ALA A 99 -5.01 0.97 -3.90
C ALA A 99 -5.27 0.43 -5.31
N VAL A 100 -4.73 -0.76 -5.62
CA VAL A 100 -4.87 -1.42 -6.92
C VAL A 100 -6.32 -1.83 -7.17
N ALA A 101 -6.98 -2.46 -6.20
CA ALA A 101 -8.38 -2.89 -6.32
C ALA A 101 -9.32 -1.69 -6.53
N GLY A 102 -9.11 -0.61 -5.79
CA GLY A 102 -9.85 0.65 -5.94
C GLY A 102 -9.66 1.28 -7.32
N LEU A 103 -8.43 1.29 -7.84
CA LEU A 103 -8.13 1.82 -9.17
C LEU A 103 -8.82 1.00 -10.27
N ILE A 104 -8.71 -0.32 -10.22
CA ILE A 104 -9.37 -1.24 -11.17
C ILE A 104 -10.88 -1.02 -11.14
N ALA A 105 -11.49 -0.93 -9.95
CA ALA A 105 -12.92 -0.69 -9.79
C ALA A 105 -13.34 0.69 -10.34
N ALA A 106 -12.55 1.73 -10.13
CA ALA A 106 -12.81 3.08 -10.65
C ALA A 106 -12.77 3.11 -12.19
N VAL A 107 -11.76 2.49 -12.80
CA VAL A 107 -11.63 2.38 -14.27
C VAL A 107 -12.80 1.59 -14.84
N TRP A 108 -13.14 0.44 -14.24
CA TRP A 108 -14.27 -0.37 -14.68
C TRP A 108 -15.60 0.38 -14.60
N ALA A 109 -15.89 1.02 -13.45
CA ALA A 109 -17.11 1.78 -13.25
C ALA A 109 -17.22 2.95 -14.25
N THR A 110 -16.11 3.62 -14.53
CA THR A 110 -16.04 4.70 -15.53
C THR A 110 -16.29 4.17 -16.94
N ALA A 111 -15.63 3.07 -17.34
CA ALA A 111 -15.83 2.45 -18.64
C ALA A 111 -17.28 1.99 -18.86
N VAL A 112 -17.92 1.40 -17.85
CA VAL A 112 -19.33 1.01 -17.91
C VAL A 112 -20.24 2.23 -18.09
N ARG A 113 -19.97 3.34 -17.38
CA ARG A 113 -20.75 4.58 -17.54
C ARG A 113 -20.58 5.19 -18.92
N LEU A 114 -19.34 5.28 -19.42
CA LEU A 114 -19.07 5.79 -20.76
C LEU A 114 -19.74 4.94 -21.85
N ARG A 115 -19.69 3.61 -21.73
CA ARG A 115 -20.40 2.71 -22.66
C ARG A 115 -21.91 2.92 -22.65
N ARG A 116 -22.52 3.15 -21.48
CA ARG A 116 -23.97 3.45 -21.37
C ARG A 116 -24.32 4.79 -22.01
N LEU A 117 -23.51 5.82 -21.76
CA LEU A 117 -23.68 7.13 -22.39
C LEU A 117 -23.53 7.01 -23.91
N TRP A 118 -22.50 6.30 -24.39
CA TRP A 118 -22.27 6.11 -25.82
C TRP A 118 -23.40 5.34 -26.51
N ARG A 119 -23.99 4.33 -25.86
CA ARG A 119 -25.19 3.66 -26.38
C ARG A 119 -26.40 4.59 -26.44
N ARG A 120 -26.56 5.49 -25.47
CA ARG A 120 -27.65 6.47 -25.45
C ARG A 120 -27.51 7.54 -26.53
N TRP A 121 -26.27 7.90 -26.87
CA TRP A 121 -25.94 8.92 -27.86
C TRP A 121 -25.78 8.40 -29.29
N ARG A 122 -25.75 7.08 -29.52
CA ARG A 122 -25.83 6.54 -30.89
C ARG A 122 -27.18 6.96 -31.48
N PRO A 123 -27.20 7.83 -32.51
CA PRO A 123 -28.44 8.10 -33.22
C PRO A 123 -28.87 6.78 -33.85
N THR A 124 -30.10 6.35 -33.60
CA THR A 124 -30.76 5.41 -34.50
C THR A 124 -30.83 6.11 -35.85
N SER A 125 -29.88 5.81 -36.73
CA SER A 125 -30.01 6.06 -38.17
C SER A 125 -31.18 5.21 -38.64
N ALA A 126 -32.40 5.75 -38.48
CA ALA A 126 -33.60 5.19 -39.04
C ALA A 126 -33.53 5.42 -40.55
N LEU A 127 -33.36 4.32 -41.29
CA LEU A 127 -33.72 4.19 -42.70
C LEU A 127 -35.23 4.33 -42.87
#